data_AF-A0A8T1VLW9-F1
#
_entry.id   AF-A0A8T1VLW9-F1
#
_cell.length_a   1.000
_cell.length_b   1.000
_cell.length_c   1.000
_cell.angle_alpha   90.00
_cell.angle_beta   90.00
_cell.angle_gamma   90.00
#
_symmetry.space_group_name_H-M   'P 1'
#
loop_
_entity.id
_entity.type
_entity.pdbx_description
1 polymer ?
#
loop_
_entity_poly.entity_id
_entity_poly.type
_entity_poly.pdbx_seq_one_letter_code
_entity_poly.pdbx_strand_id
1 'polypeptide(L)'
;MKTPAERGPVPISGYLYKMKATERLLTPQWNKRFFALEGVKLKYYQHETSQEASKVINLLGIESVRRFENGDHGVYSFVVKTPERSYFLRAESKGDMKRWVRGLNDQQDLWRAKQEKGTVLPDPALRRPKHYSDFPLVPQSSSGSLRA
;
A
#
# COMPACT_ATOMS: atom_id res chain seq x y z
N MET A 1 11.89 -16.95 -19.45
CA MET A 1 12.85 -16.38 -18.49
C MET A 1 12.15 -15.24 -17.76
N LYS A 2 11.92 -15.36 -16.44
CA LYS A 2 11.36 -14.27 -15.62
C LYS A 2 12.47 -13.81 -14.67
N THR A 3 12.82 -12.52 -14.72
CA THR A 3 13.90 -11.90 -13.95
C THR A 3 13.64 -11.98 -12.44
N PRO A 4 14.65 -12.25 -11.59
CA PRO A 4 14.46 -12.53 -10.16
C PRO A 4 14.64 -11.30 -9.24
N ALA A 5 14.43 -10.08 -9.76
CA ALA A 5 14.81 -8.84 -9.07
C ALA A 5 13.62 -7.93 -8.78
N GLU A 6 12.74 -8.34 -7.86
CA GLU A 6 11.91 -7.43 -7.05
C GLU A 6 11.22 -8.23 -5.91
N ARG A 7 12.02 -8.92 -5.09
CA ARG A 7 11.53 -9.48 -3.82
C ARG A 7 11.41 -8.36 -2.78
N GLY A 8 10.47 -7.46 -3.02
CA GLY A 8 9.71 -6.81 -1.94
C GLY A 8 8.92 -7.88 -1.17
N PRO A 9 8.29 -7.54 -0.03
CA PRO A 9 7.71 -8.52 0.87
C PRO A 9 6.65 -9.35 0.13
N VAL A 10 6.74 -10.65 0.36
CA VAL A 10 5.88 -11.78 -0.03
C VAL A 10 4.85 -11.54 -1.16
N PRO A 11 5.14 -11.94 -2.40
CA PRO A 11 4.11 -12.19 -3.40
C PRO A 11 3.30 -13.43 -3.00
N ILE A 12 2.10 -13.21 -2.48
CA ILE A 12 1.13 -14.29 -2.19
C ILE A 12 0.27 -14.55 -3.42
N SER A 13 0.08 -15.82 -3.76
CA SER A 13 -0.85 -16.23 -4.81
C SER A 13 -1.58 -17.50 -4.41
N GLY A 14 -2.73 -17.74 -5.04
CA GLY A 14 -3.54 -18.93 -4.77
C GLY A 14 -5.02 -18.70 -5.02
N TYR A 15 -5.77 -19.79 -4.92
CA TYR A 15 -7.20 -19.76 -5.14
C TYR A 15 -7.97 -19.21 -3.93
N LEU A 16 -8.95 -18.37 -4.22
CA LEU A 16 -9.95 -17.90 -3.26
C LEU A 16 -11.34 -18.00 -3.89
N TYR A 17 -12.34 -18.22 -3.05
CA TYR A 17 -13.73 -18.09 -3.45
C TYR A 17 -14.13 -16.62 -3.31
N LYS A 18 -14.59 -16.01 -4.41
CA LYS A 18 -15.03 -14.62 -4.46
C LYS A 18 -16.55 -14.56 -4.63
N MET A 19 -17.23 -13.81 -3.79
CA MET A 19 -18.67 -13.56 -3.94
C MET A 19 -18.94 -12.68 -5.18
N LYS A 20 -20.02 -12.97 -5.91
CA LYS A 20 -20.52 -12.11 -6.99
C LYS A 20 -21.08 -10.81 -6.40
N ALA A 21 -20.98 -9.74 -7.18
CA ALA A 21 -21.41 -8.38 -6.80
C ALA A 21 -22.92 -8.14 -6.93
N THR A 22 -23.70 -9.19 -7.20
CA THR A 22 -25.03 -9.01 -7.77
C THR A 22 -26.05 -8.83 -6.65
N GLU A 23 -26.54 -7.60 -6.51
CA GLU A 23 -27.58 -7.22 -5.55
C GLU A 23 -28.94 -7.90 -5.79
N ARG A 24 -29.15 -8.46 -6.99
CA ARG A 24 -30.41 -9.14 -7.37
C ARG A 24 -30.54 -10.60 -6.92
N LEU A 25 -29.53 -11.18 -6.27
CA LEU A 25 -29.58 -12.59 -5.87
C LEU A 25 -29.93 -12.73 -4.39
N LEU A 26 -31.00 -13.48 -4.13
CA LEU A 26 -31.41 -13.87 -2.77
C LEU A 26 -30.36 -14.74 -2.07
N THR A 27 -29.48 -15.40 -2.84
CA THR A 27 -28.41 -16.27 -2.32
C THR A 27 -27.02 -15.83 -2.81
N PRO A 28 -26.03 -15.77 -1.91
CA PRO A 28 -24.68 -15.38 -2.26
C PRO A 28 -24.02 -16.43 -3.17
N GLN A 29 -23.69 -16.04 -4.40
CA GLN A 29 -22.95 -16.90 -5.33
C GLN A 29 -21.44 -16.70 -5.21
N TRP A 30 -20.73 -17.80 -4.98
CA TRP A 30 -19.27 -17.84 -4.81
C TRP A 30 -18.59 -18.48 -6.01
N ASN A 31 -17.57 -17.82 -6.55
CA ASN A 31 -16.77 -18.34 -7.66
C ASN A 31 -15.32 -18.53 -7.24
N LYS A 32 -14.72 -19.69 -7.55
CA LYS A 32 -13.28 -19.90 -7.39
C LYS A 32 -12.53 -19.03 -8.41
N ARG A 33 -11.56 -18.25 -7.94
CA ARG A 33 -10.71 -17.38 -8.76
C ARG A 33 -9.29 -17.47 -8.24
N PHE A 34 -8.32 -17.39 -9.15
CA PHE A 34 -6.91 -17.35 -8.77
C PHE A 34 -6.53 -15.91 -8.47
N PHE A 35 -6.07 -15.62 -7.26
CA PHE A 35 -5.59 -14.31 -6.85
C PHE A 35 -4.06 -14.33 -6.82
N ALA A 36 -3.46 -13.21 -7.22
CA ALA A 36 -2.02 -13.00 -7.16
C ALA A 36 -1.72 -11.56 -6.71
N LEU A 37 -0.86 -11.45 -5.70
CA LEU A 37 -0.35 -10.19 -5.21
C LEU A 37 1.03 -9.90 -5.83
N GLU A 38 1.11 -8.87 -6.66
CA GLU A 38 2.31 -8.47 -7.38
C GLU A 38 2.62 -6.99 -7.11
N GLY A 39 3.55 -6.73 -6.19
CA GLY A 39 3.88 -5.37 -5.75
C GLY A 39 2.66 -4.64 -5.16
N VAL A 40 2.26 -3.52 -5.75
CA VAL A 40 1.08 -2.73 -5.36
C VAL A 40 -0.23 -3.21 -6.02
N LYS A 41 -0.21 -4.30 -6.77
CA LYS A 41 -1.36 -4.77 -7.56
C LYS A 41 -1.85 -6.13 -7.05
N LEU A 42 -3.07 -6.17 -6.52
CA LEU A 42 -3.80 -7.41 -6.28
C LEU A 42 -4.61 -7.74 -7.53
N LYS A 43 -4.22 -8.80 -8.23
CA LYS A 43 -4.87 -9.26 -9.46
C LYS A 43 -5.68 -10.51 -9.17
N TYR A 44 -6.78 -10.70 -9.88
CA TYR A 44 -7.42 -12.01 -9.94
C TYR A 44 -7.78 -12.41 -11.36
N TYR A 45 -7.80 -13.72 -11.56
CA TYR A 45 -7.93 -14.38 -12.84
C TYR A 45 -9.05 -15.41 -12.77
N GLN A 46 -9.60 -15.77 -13.93
CA GLN A 46 -10.57 -16.86 -14.00
C GLN A 46 -9.93 -18.18 -13.56
N HIS A 47 -8.73 -18.47 -14.07
CA HIS A 47 -7.88 -19.61 -13.72
C HIS A 47 -6.42 -19.15 -13.58
N GLU A 48 -5.57 -19.97 -12.97
CA GLU A 48 -4.13 -19.69 -12.85
C GLU A 48 -3.42 -19.59 -14.20
N THR A 49 -3.89 -20.32 -15.22
CA THR A 49 -3.32 -20.32 -16.57
C THR A 49 -3.84 -19.17 -17.44
N SER A 50 -4.78 -18.37 -16.94
CA SER A 50 -5.32 -17.25 -17.71
C SER A 50 -4.26 -16.17 -17.92
N GLN A 51 -4.07 -15.74 -19.16
CA GLN A 51 -3.10 -14.68 -19.49
C GLN A 51 -3.56 -13.30 -19.02
N GLU A 52 -4.87 -13.05 -19.04
CA GLU A 52 -5.46 -11.76 -18.69
C GLU A 52 -6.08 -11.77 -17.29
N ALA A 53 -5.76 -10.73 -16.51
CA ALA A 53 -6.37 -10.51 -15.22
C ALA A 53 -7.81 -10.01 -15.41
N SER A 54 -8.77 -10.67 -14.75
CA SER A 54 -10.17 -10.24 -14.78
C SER A 54 -10.38 -8.86 -14.12
N LYS A 55 -9.55 -8.53 -13.11
CA LYS A 55 -9.50 -7.18 -12.53
C LYS A 55 -8.15 -7.01 -11.83
N VAL A 56 -7.71 -5.76 -11.78
CA VAL A 56 -6.54 -5.31 -11.02
C VAL A 56 -7.04 -4.35 -9.94
N ILE A 57 -6.67 -4.61 -8.69
CA ILE A 57 -6.99 -3.79 -7.52
C ILE A 57 -5.69 -3.17 -7.03
N ASN A 58 -5.67 -1.83 -6.88
CA ASN A 58 -4.52 -1.14 -6.30
C ASN A 58 -4.53 -1.32 -4.77
N LEU A 59 -3.47 -1.87 -4.20
CA LEU A 59 -3.34 -2.08 -2.76
C LEU A 59 -3.42 -0.78 -1.98
N LEU A 60 -2.86 0.30 -2.50
CA LEU A 60 -2.86 1.59 -1.80
C LEU A 60 -4.26 2.21 -1.74
N GLY A 61 -5.16 1.81 -2.65
CA GLY A 61 -6.57 2.18 -2.63
C GLY A 61 -7.46 1.25 -1.79
N ILE A 62 -6.91 0.23 -1.15
CA ILE A 62 -7.68 -0.61 -0.21
C ILE A 62 -7.89 0.18 1.08
N GLU A 63 -9.14 0.39 1.47
CA GLU A 63 -9.51 1.11 2.69
C GLU A 63 -9.33 0.24 3.94
N SER A 64 -9.68 -1.04 3.85
CA SER A 64 -9.50 -1.99 4.95
C SER A 64 -9.55 -3.45 4.50
N VAL A 65 -8.86 -4.31 5.24
CA VAL A 65 -8.93 -5.77 5.12
C VAL A 65 -9.38 -6.35 6.46
N ARG A 66 -10.55 -7.01 6.50
CA ARG A 66 -11.15 -7.51 7.76
C ARG A 66 -11.52 -8.98 7.66
N ARG A 67 -11.09 -9.78 8.64
CA ARG A 67 -11.50 -11.19 8.80
C ARG A 67 -12.89 -11.30 9.40
N PHE A 68 -13.60 -12.38 9.07
CA PHE A 68 -14.80 -12.83 9.75
C PHE A 68 -14.50 -14.21 10.34
N GLU A 69 -14.46 -14.29 11.67
CA GLU A 69 -14.23 -15.58 12.32
C GLU A 69 -15.51 -16.42 12.32
N ASN A 70 -16.68 -15.77 12.49
CA ASN A 70 -17.99 -16.41 12.51
C ASN A 70 -19.01 -15.45 11.88
N GLY A 71 -19.73 -15.86 10.83
CA GLY A 71 -20.77 -15.03 10.22
C GLY A 71 -21.46 -15.66 9.02
N ASP A 72 -22.50 -14.99 8.52
CA ASP A 72 -23.41 -15.42 7.44
C ASP A 72 -22.72 -15.75 6.11
N HIS A 73 -21.46 -15.33 5.95
CA HIS A 73 -20.65 -15.53 4.74
C HIS A 73 -19.71 -16.74 4.82
N GLY A 74 -19.89 -17.62 5.81
CA GLY A 74 -19.16 -18.88 5.96
C GLY A 74 -17.80 -18.75 6.64
N VAL A 75 -17.19 -19.89 6.95
CA VAL A 75 -15.89 -20.00 7.63
C VAL A 75 -14.73 -19.55 6.75
N TYR A 76 -13.68 -19.01 7.38
CA TYR A 76 -12.43 -18.58 6.73
C TYR A 76 -12.60 -17.44 5.71
N SER A 77 -13.59 -16.59 5.96
CA SER A 77 -13.95 -15.46 5.11
C SER A 77 -13.30 -14.15 5.58
N PHE A 78 -13.03 -13.27 4.63
CA PHE A 78 -12.51 -11.92 4.86
C PHE A 78 -13.02 -10.97 3.77
N VAL A 79 -13.05 -9.68 4.08
CA VAL A 79 -13.47 -8.62 3.16
C VAL A 79 -12.32 -7.69 2.87
N VAL A 80 -12.13 -7.39 1.60
CA VAL A 80 -11.27 -6.31 1.10
C VAL A 80 -12.18 -5.18 0.67
N LYS A 81 -12.15 -4.06 1.41
CA LYS A 81 -12.96 -2.87 1.10
C LYS A 81 -12.15 -1.92 0.21
N THR A 82 -12.72 -1.55 -0.93
CA THR A 82 -12.19 -0.53 -1.84
C THR A 82 -13.26 0.56 -2.06
N PRO A 83 -12.88 1.76 -2.53
CA PRO A 83 -13.84 2.83 -2.83
C PRO A 83 -14.91 2.41 -3.83
N GLU A 84 -14.53 1.62 -4.84
CA GLU A 84 -15.46 1.12 -5.86
C GLU A 84 -16.44 0.08 -5.31
N ARG A 85 -15.96 -0.82 -4.45
CA ARG A 85 -16.75 -1.95 -3.92
C ARG A 85 -16.06 -2.71 -2.78
N SER A 86 -16.85 -3.52 -2.08
CA SER A 86 -16.33 -4.55 -1.17
C SER A 86 -16.19 -5.90 -1.89
N TYR A 87 -15.06 -6.58 -1.66
CA TYR A 87 -14.79 -7.94 -2.14
C TYR A 87 -14.86 -8.91 -0.97
N PHE A 88 -15.90 -9.75 -0.95
CA PHE A 88 -16.02 -10.86 -0.01
C PHE A 88 -15.26 -12.07 -0.56
N LEU A 89 -14.27 -12.52 0.21
CA LEU A 89 -13.34 -13.58 -0.15
C LEU A 89 -13.37 -14.67 0.91
N ARG A 90 -13.28 -15.92 0.49
CA ARG A 90 -13.21 -17.09 1.37
C ARG A 90 -12.05 -17.98 0.97
N ALA A 91 -11.24 -18.35 1.95
CA ALA A 91 -10.12 -19.26 1.79
C ALA A 91 -10.51 -20.72 2.06
N GLU A 92 -9.64 -21.66 1.65
CA GLU A 92 -9.86 -23.09 1.90
C GLU A 92 -9.58 -23.49 3.36
N SER A 93 -8.71 -22.75 4.05
CA SER A 93 -8.39 -22.98 5.46
C SER A 93 -8.24 -21.69 6.27
N LYS A 94 -8.31 -21.81 7.61
CA LYS A 94 -8.01 -20.72 8.55
C LYS A 94 -6.60 -20.16 8.36
N GLY A 95 -5.63 -21.05 8.08
CA GLY A 95 -4.25 -20.68 7.82
C GLY A 95 -4.11 -19.83 6.57
N ASP A 96 -4.79 -20.22 5.49
CA ASP A 96 -4.78 -19.48 4.23
C ASP A 96 -5.43 -18.11 4.38
N MET A 97 -6.58 -18.03 5.05
CA MET A 97 -7.24 -16.73 5.34
C MET A 97 -6.29 -15.81 6.11
N LYS A 98 -5.65 -16.30 7.18
CA LYS A 98 -4.69 -15.51 7.97
C LYS A 98 -3.50 -15.07 7.13
N ARG A 99 -2.97 -15.96 6.28
CA ARG A 99 -1.86 -15.66 5.36
C ARG A 99 -2.24 -14.55 4.37
N TRP A 100 -3.45 -14.61 3.80
CA TRP A 100 -3.95 -13.59 2.88
C TRP A 100 -4.13 -12.23 3.56
N VAL A 101 -4.82 -12.19 4.70
CA VAL A 101 -5.05 -10.94 5.45
C VAL A 101 -3.73 -10.30 5.86
N ARG A 102 -2.82 -11.09 6.45
CA ARG A 102 -1.50 -10.59 6.84
C ARG A 102 -0.70 -10.11 5.64
N GLY A 103 -0.59 -10.91 4.57
CA GLY A 103 0.23 -10.55 3.42
C GLY A 103 -0.28 -9.31 2.68
N LEU A 104 -1.60 -9.09 2.64
CA LEU A 104 -2.17 -7.85 2.09
C LEU A 104 -1.81 -6.62 2.93
N ASN A 105 -1.92 -6.72 4.25
CA ASN A 105 -1.58 -5.61 5.16
C ASN A 105 -0.07 -5.32 5.16
N ASP A 106 0.77 -6.34 5.34
CA ASP A 106 2.23 -6.21 5.35
C ASP A 106 2.75 -5.58 4.04
N GLN A 107 2.17 -5.99 2.89
CA GLN A 107 2.50 -5.41 1.60
C GLN A 107 2.03 -3.95 1.50
N GLN A 108 0.79 -3.66 1.92
CA GLN A 108 0.26 -2.28 1.89
C GLN A 108 1.14 -1.33 2.73
N ASP A 109 1.52 -1.73 3.94
CA ASP A 109 2.37 -0.94 4.83
C ASP A 109 3.76 -0.70 4.26
N LEU A 110 4.38 -1.73 3.68
CA LEU A 110 5.69 -1.58 3.05
C LEU A 110 5.65 -0.61 1.86
N TRP A 111 4.62 -0.67 1.02
CA TRP A 111 4.52 0.25 -0.12
C TRP A 111 4.17 1.67 0.29
N ARG A 112 3.41 1.87 1.36
CA ARG A 112 3.20 3.21 1.96
C ARG A 112 4.52 3.80 2.46
N ALA A 113 5.29 3.04 3.25
CA ALA A 113 6.59 3.47 3.75
C ALA A 113 7.60 3.76 2.62
N LYS A 114 7.55 3.01 1.52
CA LYS A 114 8.40 3.24 0.34
C LYS A 114 8.04 4.56 -0.38
N GLN A 115 6.77 4.96 -0.42
CA GLN A 115 6.37 6.25 -0.99
C GLN A 115 6.81 7.42 -0.12
N GLU A 116 6.71 7.30 1.21
CA GLU A 116 7.17 8.33 2.14
C GLU A 116 8.68 8.58 1.98
N LYS A 117 9.49 7.52 1.93
CA LYS A 117 10.96 7.63 1.71
C LYS A 117 11.34 8.20 0.35
N GLY A 118 10.48 8.09 -0.67
CA GLY A 118 10.69 8.70 -1.99
C GLY A 118 10.26 10.17 -2.08
N THR A 119 9.49 10.65 -1.11
CA THR A 119 8.86 11.99 -1.12
C THR A 119 9.50 12.96 -0.12
N VAL A 120 10.40 12.51 0.75
CA VAL A 120 11.25 13.42 1.56
C VAL A 120 12.36 14.00 0.69
N LEU A 121 12.00 14.96 -0.17
CA LEU A 121 12.93 16.04 -0.49
C LEU A 121 13.00 16.92 0.75
N PRO A 122 14.19 17.20 1.33
CA PRO A 122 14.28 18.33 2.25
C PRO A 122 13.94 19.57 1.43
N ASP A 123 12.95 20.34 1.87
CA ASP A 123 12.59 21.61 1.25
C ASP A 123 13.86 22.46 1.02
N PRO A 124 14.25 22.74 -0.25
CA PRO A 124 15.41 23.56 -0.54
C PRO A 124 15.26 24.99 0.01
N ALA A 125 14.04 25.44 0.29
CA ALA A 125 13.74 26.80 0.73
C ALA A 125 14.21 27.11 2.17
N LEU A 126 14.56 26.11 2.98
CA LEU A 126 15.18 26.32 4.30
C LEU A 126 16.71 26.35 4.27
N ARG A 127 17.34 26.05 3.14
CA ARG A 127 18.76 26.34 2.92
C ARG A 127 18.91 27.75 2.37
N ARG A 128 18.48 28.77 3.12
CA ARG A 128 19.01 30.12 2.87
C ARG A 128 20.50 30.09 3.16
N PRO A 129 21.38 30.37 2.19
CA PRO A 129 22.76 30.71 2.51
C PRO A 129 22.69 31.94 3.42
N LYS A 130 23.25 31.86 4.63
CA LYS A 130 23.46 33.06 5.45
C LYS A 130 24.38 33.98 4.64
N HIS A 131 23.81 34.97 3.97
CA HIS A 131 24.57 35.96 3.23
C HIS A 131 25.31 36.82 4.27
N TYR A 132 26.61 37.02 4.07
CA TYR A 132 27.52 37.69 5.00
C TYR A 132 27.08 39.12 5.38
N SER A 133 26.10 39.70 4.68
CA SER A 133 25.56 41.04 4.94
C SER A 133 24.67 41.18 6.18
N ASP A 134 24.24 40.08 6.82
CA ASP A 134 23.40 40.14 8.04
C ASP A 134 24.21 40.30 9.34
N PHE A 135 25.55 40.33 9.27
CA PHE A 135 26.36 40.70 10.43
C PHE A 135 26.53 42.22 10.47
N PRO A 136 26.01 42.94 11.49
CA PRO A 136 26.31 44.35 11.64
C PRO A 136 27.82 44.50 11.90
N LEU A 137 28.53 45.07 10.92
CA LEU A 137 29.92 45.49 11.08
C LEU A 137 29.94 46.58 12.16
N VAL A 138 30.58 46.27 13.28
CA VAL A 138 30.85 47.24 14.34
C VAL A 138 31.69 48.38 13.74
N PRO A 139 31.26 49.65 13.81
CA PRO A 139 32.06 50.75 13.31
C PRO A 139 33.31 50.90 14.16
N GLN A 140 34.48 50.85 13.50
CA GLN A 140 35.75 51.21 14.11
C GLN A 140 35.74 52.71 14.42
N SER A 141 35.72 53.07 15.71
CA SER A 141 36.00 54.44 16.14
C SER A 141 37.51 54.65 16.19
N SER A 142 38.08 55.29 15.16
CA SER A 142 39.40 55.89 15.23
C SER A 142 39.26 57.40 15.43
N SER A 143 39.49 57.89 16.64
CA SER A 143 39.96 59.27 16.86
C SER A 143 40.57 59.39 18.25
N GLY A 144 41.88 59.20 18.33
CA GLY A 144 42.70 59.67 19.44
C GLY A 144 43.59 60.79 18.91
N SER A 145 43.09 62.03 18.97
CA SER A 145 43.87 63.21 18.62
C SER A 145 44.65 63.68 19.85
N LEU A 146 45.98 63.69 19.65
CA LEU A 146 47.06 64.49 20.23
C LEU A 146 46.80 65.46 21.41
N ARG A 147 47.80 65.40 22.32
CA ARG A 147 48.45 66.46 23.12
C ARG A 147 47.75 67.02 24.37
N ALA A 148 48.43 66.87 25.51
CA ALA A 148 49.28 67.93 26.09
C ALA A 148 50.42 67.29 26.89
#